data_AF-A0A1T3P580-F1
#
_entry.id   AF-A0A1T3P580-F1
#
_cell.length_a   1.000
_cell.length_b   1.000
_cell.length_c   1.000
_cell.angle_alpha   90.00
_cell.angle_beta   90.00
_cell.angle_gamma   90.00
#
_symmetry.space_group_name_H-M   'P 1'
#
loop_
_entity.id
_entity.type
_entity.pdbx_description
1 polymer ?
#
loop_
_entity_poly.entity_id
_entity_poly.type
_entity_poly.pdbx_seq_one_letter_code
_entity_poly.pdbx_strand_id
1 'polypeptide(L)'
;MDLADIIHDVVRRLLDESSADWRMGTVTALTPDSTAGTLLVDVGGGTVVKARRAATYTSPVVGDRVWADRNRAGEWRVTGKLA
;
A
#
# COMPACT_ATOMS: atom_id res chain seq x y z
N MET A 1 -34.18 -10.34 -7.21
CA MET A 1 -32.75 -10.25 -7.57
C MET A 1 -32.54 -11.23 -8.70
N ASP A 2 -32.31 -10.71 -9.90
CA ASP A 2 -32.07 -11.53 -11.08
C ASP A 2 -30.60 -11.98 -11.11
N LEU A 3 -30.28 -13.02 -11.88
CA LEU A 3 -28.93 -13.50 -12.10
C LEU A 3 -28.01 -12.37 -12.59
N ALA A 4 -28.53 -11.45 -13.40
CA ALA A 4 -27.79 -10.26 -13.83
C ALA A 4 -27.36 -9.37 -12.65
N ASP A 5 -28.22 -9.17 -11.65
CA ASP A 5 -27.90 -8.39 -10.45
C ASP A 5 -26.83 -9.10 -9.60
N ILE A 6 -26.95 -10.42 -9.46
CA ILE A 6 -25.99 -11.23 -8.70
C ILE A 6 -24.61 -11.18 -9.37
N ILE A 7 -24.56 -11.37 -10.69
CA ILE A 7 -23.31 -11.30 -11.45
C ILE A 7 -22.71 -9.90 -11.33
N HIS A 8 -23.53 -8.85 -11.43
CA HIS A 8 -23.04 -7.48 -11.30
C HIS A 8 -22.44 -7.22 -9.91
N ASP A 9 -23.12 -7.64 -8.83
CA ASP A 9 -22.65 -7.43 -7.45
C ASP A 9 -21.38 -8.25 -7.15
N VAL A 10 -21.34 -9.51 -7.61
CA VAL A 10 -20.14 -10.37 -7.48
C VAL A 10 -18.97 -9.79 -8.28
N VAL A 11 -19.18 -9.33 -9.51
CA VAL A 11 -18.12 -8.71 -10.32
C VAL A 11 -17.63 -7.42 -9.68
N ARG A 12 -18.53 -6.55 -9.19
CA ARG A 12 -18.15 -5.31 -8.49
C ARG A 12 -17.31 -5.61 -7.26
N ARG A 13 -17.75 -6.59 -6.46
CA ARG A 13 -17.04 -7.04 -5.27
C ARG A 13 -15.68 -7.63 -5.62
N LEU A 14 -15.58 -8.47 -6.65
CA LEU A 14 -14.31 -9.04 -7.09
C LEU A 14 -13.36 -7.98 -7.66
N LEU A 15 -13.87 -6.95 -8.33
CA LEU A 15 -13.07 -5.83 -8.81
C LEU A 15 -12.53 -5.00 -7.64
N ASP A 16 -13.38 -4.63 -6.68
CA ASP A 16 -13.00 -3.94 -5.44
C ASP A 16 -12.01 -4.80 -4.60
N GLU A 17 -12.13 -6.14 -4.63
CA GLU A 17 -11.23 -7.09 -3.96
C GLU A 17 -9.94 -7.39 -4.75
N SER A 18 -9.93 -7.14 -6.07
CA SER A 18 -8.78 -7.39 -6.97
C SER A 18 -7.92 -6.15 -7.22
N SER A 19 -8.46 -4.96 -6.99
CA SER A 19 -7.67 -3.75 -6.95
C SER A 19 -6.77 -3.83 -5.73
N ALA A 20 -5.56 -4.38 -5.90
CA ALA A 20 -4.45 -4.03 -5.05
C ALA A 20 -4.37 -2.50 -5.07
N ASP A 21 -4.88 -1.88 -4.00
CA ASP A 21 -4.90 -0.43 -3.84
C ASP A 21 -3.44 0.02 -3.81
N TRP A 22 -2.96 0.48 -4.94
CA TRP A 22 -1.63 1.05 -5.04
C TRP A 22 -1.75 2.56 -5.03
N ARG A 23 -0.83 3.19 -4.31
CA ARG A 23 -0.72 4.65 -4.24
C ARG A 23 0.74 5.05 -4.28
N MET A 24 0.99 6.18 -4.92
CA MET A 24 2.26 6.87 -4.73
C MET A 24 2.23 7.53 -3.36
N GLY A 25 3.29 7.34 -2.59
CA GLY A 25 3.40 7.94 -1.27
C GLY A 25 4.77 8.55 -1.02
N THR A 26 4.88 9.24 0.11
CA THR A 26 6.14 9.81 0.60
C THR A 26 6.45 9.23 1.96
N VAL A 27 7.67 8.74 2.16
CA VAL A 27 8.13 8.28 3.48
C VAL A 27 8.21 9.48 4.42
N THR A 28 7.44 9.44 5.51
CA THR A 28 7.39 10.53 6.50
C THR A 28 8.19 10.23 7.75
N ALA A 29 8.37 8.95 8.09
CA ALA A 29 9.24 8.53 9.18
C ALA A 29 9.76 7.10 8.99
N LEU A 30 10.94 6.87 9.55
CA LEU A 30 11.49 5.53 9.75
C LEU A 30 11.09 5.07 11.15
N THR A 31 10.46 3.90 11.28
CA THR A 31 10.20 3.36 12.63
C THR A 31 11.50 2.91 13.29
N PRO A 32 11.64 3.03 14.63
CA PRO A 32 12.85 2.63 15.36
C PRO A 32 13.23 1.16 15.11
N ASP A 33 12.23 0.32 14.86
CA ASP A 33 12.30 -1.05 14.36
C ASP A 33 12.51 -1.11 12.82
N SER A 34 13.43 -0.30 12.31
CA SER A 34 13.76 -0.34 10.87
C SER A 34 14.45 -1.66 10.46
N THR A 35 14.83 -2.48 11.46
CA THR A 35 15.28 -3.86 11.34
C THR A 35 14.15 -4.83 10.97
N ALA A 36 12.91 -4.65 11.44
CA ALA A 36 11.75 -5.41 10.96
C ALA A 36 11.15 -4.86 9.66
N GLY A 37 11.72 -3.77 9.12
CA GLY A 37 11.39 -3.27 7.79
C GLY A 37 9.96 -2.72 7.70
N THR A 38 9.55 -1.85 8.63
CA THR A 38 8.34 -1.02 8.43
C THR A 38 8.70 0.47 8.36
N LEU A 39 7.87 1.26 7.66
CA LEU A 39 8.00 2.70 7.43
C LEU A 39 6.64 3.37 7.67
N LEU A 40 6.64 4.67 7.97
CA LEU A 40 5.45 5.51 7.86
C LEU A 40 5.46 6.20 6.50
N VAL A 41 4.34 6.09 5.79
CA VAL A 41 4.18 6.60 4.42
C VAL A 41 2.89 7.42 4.35
N ASP A 42 3.00 8.66 3.89
CA ASP A 42 1.83 9.44 3.48
C ASP A 42 1.41 8.96 2.08
N VAL A 43 0.23 8.36 1.97
CA VAL A 43 -0.36 7.87 0.70
C VAL A 43 -1.33 8.88 0.08
N GLY A 44 -1.21 10.15 0.45
CA GLY A 44 -1.95 11.28 -0.10
C GLY A 44 -3.06 11.79 0.82
N GLY A 45 -3.31 13.10 0.74
CA GLY A 45 -4.37 13.76 1.51
C GLY A 45 -4.13 13.78 3.03
N GLY A 46 -2.87 13.64 3.47
CA GLY A 46 -2.50 13.58 4.89
C GLY A 46 -2.75 12.21 5.54
N THR A 47 -3.07 11.18 4.74
CA THR A 47 -3.30 9.83 5.27
C THR A 47 -1.97 9.10 5.43
N VAL A 48 -1.51 8.97 6.67
CA VAL A 48 -0.27 8.26 7.00
C VAL A 48 -0.58 6.81 7.38
N VAL A 49 0.10 5.87 6.71
CA VAL A 49 -0.04 4.42 6.93
C VAL A 49 1.29 3.81 7.34
N LYS A 50 1.21 2.71 8.09
CA LYS A 50 2.38 1.86 8.38
C LYS A 50 2.53 0.84 7.26
N ALA A 51 3.63 0.92 6.52
CA ALA A 51 3.91 0.07 5.37
C ALA A 51 5.13 -0.82 5.62
N ARG A 52 5.04 -2.09 5.23
CA ARG A 52 6.16 -3.03 5.29
C ARG A 52 7.06 -2.88 4.07
N ARG A 53 8.31 -2.60 4.32
CA ARG A 53 9.39 -2.47 3.34
C ARG A 53 9.78 -3.83 2.77
N ALA A 54 9.93 -3.89 1.45
CA ALA A 54 10.56 -5.01 0.77
C ALA A 54 12.03 -5.12 1.17
N ALA A 55 12.55 -6.34 1.21
CA ALA A 55 13.96 -6.59 1.56
C ALA A 55 14.95 -5.92 0.58
N THR A 56 14.53 -5.70 -0.67
CA THR A 56 15.31 -5.02 -1.72
C THR A 56 15.47 -3.52 -1.48
N TYR A 57 14.62 -2.90 -0.67
CA TYR A 57 14.68 -1.48 -0.35
C TYR A 57 15.46 -1.27 0.96
N THR A 58 16.79 -1.27 0.89
CA THR A 58 17.64 -1.42 2.08
C THR A 58 17.94 -0.10 2.81
N SER A 59 17.91 1.03 2.12
CA SER A 59 18.28 2.34 2.66
C SER A 59 17.18 3.39 2.49
N PRO A 60 16.01 3.21 3.14
CA PRO A 60 14.93 4.19 3.08
C PRO A 60 15.32 5.47 3.81
N VAL A 61 14.98 6.63 3.23
CA VAL A 61 15.10 7.93 3.88
C VAL A 61 13.76 8.66 3.91
N VAL A 62 13.59 9.53 4.90
CA VAL A 62 12.43 10.44 4.94
C VAL A 62 12.45 11.34 3.71
N GLY A 63 11.29 11.51 3.08
CA GLY A 63 11.13 12.23 1.81
C GLY A 63 11.22 11.34 0.57
N ASP A 64 11.58 10.06 0.70
CA ASP A 64 11.56 9.16 -0.45
C ASP A 64 10.15 9.00 -1.00
N ARG A 65 10.00 9.21 -2.32
CA ARG A 65 8.79 8.83 -3.04
C ARG A 65 8.81 7.34 -3.27
N VAL A 66 7.71 6.67 -2.96
CA VAL A 66 7.61 5.21 -2.97
C VAL A 66 6.32 4.77 -3.64
N TRP A 67 6.37 3.56 -4.20
CA TRP A 67 5.16 2.83 -4.54
C TRP A 67 4.70 2.06 -3.30
N ALA A 68 3.49 2.35 -2.83
CA ALA A 68 2.86 1.65 -1.71
C ALA A 68 1.69 0.82 -2.23
N ASP A 69 1.73 -0.49 -2.02
CA ASP A 69 0.67 -1.42 -2.38
C ASP A 69 -0.06 -1.92 -1.13
N ARG A 70 -1.38 -2.00 -1.19
CA ARG A 70 -2.19 -2.61 -0.13
C ARG A 70 -2.63 -4.00 -0.57
N ASN A 71 -2.30 -5.01 0.22
CA ASN A 71 -2.72 -6.38 -0.04
C ASN A 71 -4.18 -6.63 0.41
N ARG A 72 -4.71 -7.82 0.09
CA ARG A 72 -6.08 -8.23 0.47
C ARG A 72 -6.36 -8.25 1.98
N ALA A 73 -5.33 -8.40 2.80
CA ALA A 73 -5.46 -8.32 4.26
C ALA A 73 -5.49 -6.87 4.77
N GLY A 74 -5.39 -5.90 3.87
CA GLY A 74 -5.37 -4.47 4.20
C GLY A 74 -4.01 -3.96 4.65
N GLU A 75 -2.96 -4.78 4.57
CA GLU A 75 -1.60 -4.39 4.94
C GLU A 75 -0.92 -3.64 3.79
N TRP A 76 -0.21 -2.57 4.14
CA TRP A 76 0.58 -1.82 3.18
C TRP A 76 1.98 -2.39 3.04
N ARG A 77 2.51 -2.39 1.83
CA ARG A 77 3.89 -2.74 1.51
C ARG A 77 4.50 -1.68 0.60
N VAL A 78 5.82 -1.52 0.68
CA VAL A 78 6.58 -0.66 -0.22
C VAL A 78 7.71 -1.43 -0.86
N THR A 79 7.77 -1.41 -2.19
CA THR A 79 8.73 -2.21 -2.96
C THR A 79 10.08 -1.52 -3.14
N GLY A 80 10.09 -0.19 -3.14
CA GLY A 80 11.30 0.61 -3.33
C GLY A 80 11.02 2.09 -3.53
N LYS A 81 12.11 2.87 -3.60
CA LYS A 81 12.08 4.28 -3.98
C LYS A 81 11.81 4.41 -5.48
N LEU A 82 10.95 5.37 -5.83
CA LEU A 82 10.79 5.90 -7.17
C LEU A 82 11.84 7.00 -7.34
N ALA A 83 12.77 6.80 -8.28
CA ALA A 83 13.99 7.59 -8.48
C ALA A 83 13.82 9.10 -8.27
#